data_AF-I6AVK5-F1
#
_entry.id   AF-I6AVK5-F1
#
_cell.length_a   1.000
_cell.length_b   1.000
_cell.length_c   1.000
_cell.angle_alpha   90.00
_cell.angle_beta   90.00
_cell.angle_gamma   90.00
#
_symmetry.space_group_name_H-M   'P 1'
#
loop_
_entity.id
_entity.type
_entity.pdbx_description
1 polymer ?
#
loop_
_entity_poly.entity_id
_entity_poly.type
_entity_poly.pdbx_seq_one_letter_code
_entity_poly.pdbx_strand_id
1 'polypeptide(L)'
;MKTLFQFCRHAATPRHACALVAAALLSTGVLAADGGSGIIARVSDTDVRIDDIRSSLESLDPREQAALAANPALLSQAVRSLLARRVVLAEAVAQKWDKNPAFTAQLEKLRENALIESYLQSVSQPPADFPSEADLHAVYEANRAALVAPRQFRVAQIFVAAPA
;
A
#
# COMPACT_ATOMS: atom_id res chain seq x y z
N MET A 1 -48.99 -0.04 18.73
CA MET A 1 -48.16 0.97 19.44
C MET A 1 -47.53 1.86 18.37
N LYS A 2 -48.27 2.84 17.82
CA LYS A 2 -48.38 4.24 18.28
C LYS A 2 -47.02 4.93 18.45
N THR A 3 -46.60 5.60 17.38
CA THR A 3 -46.17 7.03 17.28
C THR A 3 -45.71 7.74 18.54
N LEU A 4 -44.66 8.58 18.40
CA LEU A 4 -44.31 9.84 19.10
C LEU A 4 -42.76 9.96 19.01
N PHE A 5 -42.05 10.98 18.57
CA PHE A 5 -42.17 12.38 18.18
C PHE A 5 -40.93 12.60 17.27
N GLN A 6 -40.89 13.21 16.08
CA GLN A 6 -41.41 14.49 15.62
C GLN A 6 -41.05 15.68 16.52
N PHE A 7 -39.83 16.19 16.37
CA PHE A 7 -39.49 17.60 16.61
C PHE A 7 -38.99 18.16 15.27
N CYS A 8 -39.83 18.87 14.53
CA CYS A 8 -39.82 20.34 14.40
C CYS A 8 -38.40 20.87 14.13
N ARG A 9 -38.01 21.15 12.87
CA ARG A 9 -38.42 22.30 12.03
C ARG A 9 -37.91 23.61 12.65
N HIS A 10 -37.10 24.35 11.88
CA HIS A 10 -37.00 25.83 11.70
C HIS A 10 -35.58 26.13 11.22
N ALA A 11 -35.41 26.49 9.94
CA ALA A 11 -35.16 27.87 9.47
C ALA A 11 -33.69 28.29 9.73
N ALA A 12 -32.92 28.83 8.80
CA ALA A 12 -33.26 29.84 7.83
C ALA A 12 -32.18 29.93 6.73
N THR A 13 -32.63 30.22 5.51
CA THR A 13 -31.86 30.85 4.45
C THR A 13 -31.78 32.36 4.68
N PRO A 14 -30.72 33.02 4.19
CA PRO A 14 -30.91 34.16 3.28
C PRO A 14 -29.95 34.04 2.08
N ARG A 15 -30.38 33.99 0.81
CA ARG A 15 -30.92 35.09 -0.02
C ARG A 15 -30.14 36.40 0.12
N HIS A 16 -29.01 36.49 -0.58
CA HIS A 16 -28.52 37.76 -1.12
C HIS A 16 -28.31 37.63 -2.63
N ALA A 17 -29.10 38.43 -3.34
CA ALA A 17 -28.94 38.78 -4.74
C ALA A 17 -27.87 39.88 -4.87
N CYS A 18 -27.03 39.77 -5.89
CA CYS A 18 -26.32 40.84 -6.60
C CYS A 18 -25.53 40.13 -7.70
N ALA A 19 -25.99 40.03 -8.95
CA ALA A 19 -25.92 41.08 -9.97
C ALA A 19 -24.53 41.75 -10.03
N LEU A 20 -23.73 41.42 -11.06
CA LEU A 20 -23.00 42.37 -11.94
C LEU A 20 -21.94 41.66 -12.81
N VAL A 21 -22.11 41.85 -14.13
CA VAL A 21 -21.08 42.26 -15.11
C VAL A 21 -20.13 41.21 -15.68
N ALA A 22 -20.35 41.01 -16.98
CA ALA A 22 -19.39 40.53 -17.96
C ALA A 22 -18.19 41.48 -18.11
N ALA A 23 -16.98 40.95 -18.14
CA ALA A 23 -15.86 41.59 -18.82
C ALA A 23 -14.84 40.52 -19.25
N ALA A 24 -14.52 40.56 -20.53
CA ALA A 24 -13.54 39.74 -21.20
C ALA A 24 -12.13 39.93 -20.62
N LEU A 25 -11.37 38.84 -20.51
CA LEU A 25 -9.92 38.88 -20.62
C LEU A 25 -9.45 37.69 -21.48
N LEU A 26 -8.91 38.08 -22.63
CA LEU A 26 -7.97 37.30 -23.40
C LEU A 26 -6.76 36.96 -22.52
N SER A 27 -6.45 35.68 -22.40
CA SER A 27 -5.09 35.25 -22.06
C SER A 27 -4.85 33.87 -22.66
N THR A 28 -4.27 33.89 -23.86
CA THR A 28 -3.38 32.84 -24.35
C THR A 28 -2.26 32.64 -23.32
N GLY A 29 -2.51 31.75 -22.36
CA GLY A 29 -1.53 31.28 -21.41
C GLY A 29 -0.64 30.25 -22.07
N VAL A 30 0.62 30.65 -22.27
CA VAL A 30 1.78 29.82 -22.58
C VAL A 30 1.69 28.48 -21.85
N LEU A 31 1.58 27.38 -22.60
CA LEU A 31 1.93 26.04 -22.11
C LEU A 31 3.45 26.01 -21.95
N ALA A 32 3.92 26.46 -20.79
CA ALA A 32 5.24 26.13 -20.31
C ALA A 32 5.24 24.62 -20.06
N ALA A 33 5.93 23.89 -20.93
CA ALA A 33 6.36 22.53 -20.66
C ALA A 33 7.39 22.60 -19.53
N ASP A 34 6.93 22.53 -18.28
CA ASP A 34 7.82 22.35 -17.15
C ASP A 34 8.10 20.85 -17.00
N GLY A 35 9.36 20.48 -17.12
CA GLY A 35 9.83 19.11 -17.10
C GLY A 35 9.53 18.45 -15.77
N GLY A 36 8.63 17.47 -15.77
CA GLY A 36 8.47 16.49 -14.69
C GLY A 36 7.84 16.97 -13.38
N SER A 37 7.62 18.27 -13.17
CA SER A 37 7.14 18.84 -11.89
C SER A 37 5.61 18.91 -11.74
N GLY A 38 4.86 18.25 -12.62
CA GLY A 38 3.41 18.41 -12.72
C GLY A 38 2.66 18.00 -11.45
N ILE A 39 1.93 18.97 -10.87
CA ILE A 39 0.94 18.74 -9.81
C ILE A 39 -0.26 18.03 -10.46
N ILE A 40 -0.62 16.85 -9.96
CA ILE A 40 -1.73 16.04 -10.50
C ILE A 40 -3.03 16.32 -9.74
N ALA A 41 -2.93 16.64 -8.45
CA ALA A 41 -4.07 16.96 -7.60
C ALA A 41 -3.67 17.90 -6.47
N ARG A 42 -4.62 18.71 -5.99
CA ARG A 42 -4.47 19.56 -4.80
C ARG A 42 -5.55 19.18 -3.78
N VAL A 43 -5.14 18.94 -2.54
CA VAL A 43 -6.03 18.66 -1.40
C VAL A 43 -5.81 19.74 -0.36
N SER A 44 -6.81 20.61 -0.18
CA SER A 44 -6.72 21.79 0.68
C SER A 44 -5.54 22.69 0.29
N ASP A 45 -4.41 22.59 1.00
CA ASP A 45 -3.18 23.35 0.75
C ASP A 45 -1.98 22.45 0.40
N THR A 46 -2.22 21.16 0.15
CA THR A 46 -1.17 20.17 -0.16
C THR A 46 -1.28 19.71 -1.61
N ASP A 47 -0.16 19.83 -2.33
CA ASP A 47 -0.03 19.42 -3.74
C ASP A 47 0.49 17.97 -3.84
N VAL A 48 -0.21 17.14 -4.63
CA VAL A 48 0.21 15.78 -4.97
C VAL A 48 0.94 15.80 -6.31
N ARG A 49 2.23 15.44 -6.29
CA ARG A 49 3.13 15.56 -7.45
C ARG A 49 3.26 14.24 -8.20
N ILE A 50 3.58 14.34 -9.50
CA ILE A 50 3.81 13.16 -10.35
C ILE A 50 5.06 12.36 -9.95
N ASP A 51 6.08 13.02 -9.42
CA ASP A 51 7.30 12.37 -8.94
C ASP A 51 7.05 11.41 -7.76
N ASP A 52 6.06 11.72 -6.91
CA ASP A 52 5.70 10.87 -5.77
C ASP A 52 5.04 9.56 -6.22
N ILE A 53 4.35 9.60 -7.36
CA ILE A 53 3.75 8.41 -7.99
C ILE A 53 4.84 7.60 -8.69
N ARG A 54 5.75 8.27 -9.41
CA ARG A 54 6.87 7.61 -10.10
C ARG A 54 7.78 6.88 -9.12
N SER A 55 8.22 7.53 -8.05
CA SER A 55 9.06 6.92 -7.00
C SER A 55 8.38 5.72 -6.33
N SER A 56 7.04 5.75 -6.18
CA SER A 56 6.28 4.61 -5.65
C SER A 56 6.28 3.43 -6.61
N LEU A 57 6.15 3.67 -7.91
CA LEU A 57 6.24 2.62 -8.93
C LEU A 57 7.66 2.03 -9.02
N GLU A 58 8.69 2.86 -8.86
CA GLU A 58 10.09 2.42 -8.85
C GLU A 58 10.46 1.59 -7.62
N SER A 59 9.74 1.76 -6.51
CA SER A 59 9.94 0.96 -5.29
C SER A 59 9.33 -0.44 -5.33
N LEU A 60 8.56 -0.76 -6.37
CA LEU A 60 7.95 -2.09 -6.56
C LEU A 60 8.99 -3.11 -7.01
N ASP A 61 8.71 -4.39 -6.82
CA ASP A 61 9.59 -5.46 -7.28
C ASP A 61 9.73 -5.46 -8.82
N PRO A 62 10.90 -5.85 -9.38
CA PRO A 62 11.14 -5.85 -10.83
C PRO A 62 10.10 -6.66 -11.62
N ARG A 63 9.58 -7.74 -11.02
CA ARG A 63 8.52 -8.57 -11.61
C ARG A 63 7.20 -7.81 -11.74
N GLU A 64 6.85 -7.01 -10.75
CA GLU A 64 5.62 -6.20 -10.76
C GLU A 64 5.76 -5.04 -11.74
N GLN A 65 6.92 -4.37 -11.75
CA GLN A 65 7.22 -3.32 -12.72
C GLN A 65 7.07 -3.81 -14.16
N ALA A 66 7.60 -5.00 -14.48
CA ALA A 66 7.47 -5.61 -15.81
C ALA A 66 6.01 -5.93 -16.17
N ALA A 67 5.21 -6.40 -15.21
CA ALA A 67 3.78 -6.68 -15.41
C ALA A 67 2.97 -5.41 -15.69
N LEU A 68 3.29 -4.30 -15.01
CA LEU A 68 2.67 -2.99 -15.24
C LEU A 68 3.07 -2.38 -16.59
N ALA A 69 4.34 -2.56 -17.00
CA ALA A 69 4.82 -2.10 -18.31
C ALA A 69 4.17 -2.84 -19.48
N ALA A 70 3.89 -4.13 -19.31
CA ALA A 70 3.25 -4.96 -20.34
C ALA A 70 1.76 -4.66 -20.54
N ASN A 71 1.08 -4.06 -19.56
CA ASN A 71 -0.36 -3.82 -19.63
C ASN A 71 -0.74 -2.38 -19.19
N PRO A 72 -1.07 -1.49 -20.14
CA PRO A 72 -1.40 -0.09 -19.83
C PRO A 72 -2.69 0.06 -19.02
N ALA A 73 -3.63 -0.88 -19.12
CA ALA A 73 -4.85 -0.85 -18.31
C ALA A 73 -4.54 -1.11 -16.83
N LEU A 74 -3.68 -2.10 -16.54
CA LEU A 74 -3.21 -2.38 -15.17
C LEU A 74 -2.42 -1.21 -14.59
N LEU A 75 -1.54 -0.59 -15.39
CA LEU A 75 -0.82 0.61 -14.98
C LEU A 75 -1.78 1.75 -14.61
N SER A 76 -2.79 2.03 -15.45
CA SER A 76 -3.75 3.10 -15.17
C SER A 76 -4.52 2.88 -13.87
N GLN A 77 -4.85 1.63 -13.56
CA GLN A 77 -5.52 1.24 -12.32
C GLN A 77 -4.60 1.42 -11.10
N ALA A 78 -3.33 1.01 -11.22
CA ALA A 78 -2.33 1.18 -10.17
C ALA A 78 -2.04 2.67 -9.88
N VAL A 79 -1.95 3.51 -10.91
CA VAL A 79 -1.77 4.96 -10.74
C VAL A 79 -2.97 5.58 -10.01
N ARG A 80 -4.20 5.19 -10.36
CA ARG A 80 -5.41 5.68 -9.67
C ARG A 80 -5.44 5.28 -8.19
N SER A 81 -5.05 4.04 -7.87
CA SER A 81 -5.01 3.59 -6.47
C SER A 81 -3.92 4.30 -5.67
N LEU A 82 -2.74 4.53 -6.26
CA LEU A 82 -1.67 5.31 -5.66
C LEU A 82 -2.11 6.75 -5.41
N LEU A 83 -2.78 7.39 -6.37
CA LEU A 83 -3.31 8.75 -6.21
C LEU A 83 -4.31 8.83 -5.06
N ALA A 84 -5.26 7.89 -4.99
CA ALA A 84 -6.22 7.83 -3.89
C ALA A 84 -5.53 7.70 -2.52
N ARG A 85 -4.49 6.86 -2.42
CA ARG A 85 -3.69 6.73 -1.20
C ARG A 85 -2.97 8.03 -0.84
N ARG A 86 -2.40 8.76 -1.81
CA ARG A 86 -1.72 10.04 -1.58
C ARG A 86 -2.67 11.10 -1.04
N VAL A 87 -3.89 11.17 -1.58
CA VAL A 87 -4.93 12.09 -1.12
C VAL A 87 -5.28 11.82 0.34
N VAL A 88 -5.49 10.55 0.71
CA VAL A 88 -5.80 10.17 2.10
C VAL A 88 -4.63 10.49 3.04
N LEU A 89 -3.39 10.25 2.61
CA LEU A 89 -2.21 10.58 3.40
C LEU A 89 -2.08 12.09 3.64
N ALA A 90 -2.28 12.90 2.59
CA ALA A 90 -2.24 14.36 2.69
C ALA A 90 -3.29 14.87 3.68
N GLU A 91 -4.50 14.33 3.63
CA GLU A 91 -5.57 14.66 4.57
C GLU A 91 -5.20 14.27 6.01
N ALA A 92 -4.63 13.08 6.23
CA ALA A 92 -4.19 12.64 7.56
C ALA A 92 -3.10 13.57 8.14
N VAL A 93 -2.17 14.03 7.31
CA VAL A 93 -1.12 14.98 7.71
C VAL A 93 -1.71 16.37 7.99
N ALA A 94 -2.66 16.85 7.17
CA ALA A 94 -3.35 18.11 7.41
C ALA A 94 -4.10 18.10 8.76
N GLN A 95 -4.65 16.95 9.14
CA GLN A 95 -5.29 16.71 10.44
C GLN A 95 -4.30 16.45 11.59
N LYS A 96 -2.99 16.49 11.33
CA LYS A 96 -1.91 16.23 12.31
C LYS A 96 -2.01 14.84 12.96
N TRP A 97 -2.48 13.86 12.21
CA TRP A 97 -2.61 12.49 12.69
C TRP A 97 -1.26 11.86 13.05
N ASP A 98 -0.19 12.33 12.41
CA ASP A 98 1.22 12.00 12.71
C ASP A 98 1.65 12.35 14.14
N LYS A 99 1.01 13.36 14.75
CA LYS A 99 1.29 13.82 16.13
C LYS A 99 0.44 13.11 17.19
N ASN A 100 -0.42 12.17 16.80
CA ASN A 100 -1.19 11.39 17.74
C ASN A 100 -0.27 10.47 18.56
N PRO A 101 -0.27 10.53 19.90
CA PRO A 101 0.64 9.74 20.73
C PRO A 101 0.49 8.22 20.52
N ALA A 102 -0.71 7.74 20.19
CA ALA A 102 -0.93 6.32 19.89
C ALA A 102 -0.24 5.90 18.58
N PHE A 103 -0.31 6.74 17.55
CA PHE A 103 0.37 6.51 16.27
C PHE A 103 1.89 6.62 16.41
N THR A 104 2.38 7.65 17.12
CA THR A 104 3.82 7.81 17.36
C THR A 104 4.40 6.60 18.10
N ALA A 105 3.76 6.14 19.19
CA ALA A 105 4.23 4.96 19.91
C ALA A 105 4.25 3.68 19.04
N GLN A 106 3.28 3.53 18.14
CA GLN A 106 3.27 2.44 17.17
C GLN A 106 4.39 2.59 16.14
N LEU A 107 4.61 3.79 15.60
CA LEU A 107 5.66 4.08 14.63
C LEU A 107 7.06 3.83 15.19
N GLU A 108 7.31 4.22 16.45
CA GLU A 108 8.57 3.94 17.13
C GLU A 108 8.84 2.42 17.22
N LYS A 109 7.84 1.64 17.64
CA LYS A 109 7.96 0.17 17.69
C LYS A 109 8.23 -0.45 16.30
N LEU A 110 7.58 0.06 15.25
CA LEU A 110 7.83 -0.40 13.88
C LEU A 110 9.28 -0.11 13.47
N ARG A 111 9.80 1.07 13.83
CA ARG A 111 11.19 1.44 13.53
C ARG A 111 12.18 0.55 14.28
N GLU A 112 11.96 0.32 15.56
CA GLU A 112 12.79 -0.57 16.38
C GLU A 112 12.84 -1.98 15.79
N ASN A 113 11.69 -2.56 15.47
CA ASN A 113 11.60 -3.89 14.88
C ASN A 113 12.29 -3.98 13.51
N ALA A 114 12.09 -2.99 12.65
CA ALA A 114 12.74 -2.95 11.33
C ALA A 114 14.27 -2.83 11.45
N LEU A 115 14.76 -2.10 12.45
CA LEU A 115 16.19 -1.98 12.72
C LEU A 115 16.79 -3.31 13.20
N ILE A 116 16.10 -3.99 14.14
CA ILE A 116 16.52 -5.30 14.65
C ILE A 116 16.55 -6.33 13.52
N GLU A 117 15.49 -6.40 12.72
CA GLU A 117 15.39 -7.34 11.60
C GLU A 117 16.47 -7.06 10.55
N SER A 118 16.67 -5.80 10.16
CA SER A 118 17.72 -5.41 9.22
C SER A 118 19.12 -5.79 9.73
N TYR A 119 19.37 -5.58 11.02
CA TYR A 119 20.63 -5.97 11.65
C TYR A 119 20.81 -7.49 11.64
N LEU A 120 19.80 -8.25 12.09
CA LEU A 120 19.82 -9.72 12.08
C LEU A 120 20.02 -10.28 10.68
N GLN A 121 19.33 -9.73 9.68
CA GLN A 121 19.51 -10.11 8.28
C GLN A 121 20.95 -9.85 7.83
N SER A 122 21.55 -8.73 8.21
CA SER A 122 22.93 -8.38 7.83
C SER A 122 23.98 -9.32 8.44
N VAL A 123 23.82 -9.70 9.71
CA VAL A 123 24.78 -10.57 10.41
C VAL A 123 24.56 -12.05 10.10
N SER A 124 23.36 -12.42 9.64
CA SER A 124 23.00 -13.80 9.30
C SER A 124 23.22 -14.13 7.81
N GLN A 125 23.80 -13.23 7.01
CA GLN A 125 24.14 -13.54 5.63
C GLN A 125 25.28 -14.57 5.61
N PRO A 126 25.01 -15.80 5.13
CA PRO A 126 26.09 -16.76 4.94
C PRO A 126 27.07 -16.21 3.89
N PRO A 127 28.35 -16.58 3.96
CA PRO A 127 29.29 -16.34 2.87
C PRO A 127 28.74 -16.87 1.54
N ALA A 128 29.13 -16.24 0.43
CA ALA A 128 28.66 -16.63 -0.90
C ALA A 128 28.94 -18.11 -1.25
N ASP A 129 29.99 -18.68 -0.64
CA ASP A 129 30.43 -20.05 -0.86
C ASP A 129 29.80 -21.07 0.12
N PHE A 130 28.85 -20.64 0.96
CA PHE A 130 28.16 -21.53 1.90
C PHE A 130 26.74 -21.89 1.42
N PRO A 131 26.34 -23.17 1.52
CA PRO A 131 27.15 -24.32 1.93
C PRO A 131 28.11 -24.78 0.83
N SER A 132 29.25 -25.37 1.21
CA SER A 132 30.18 -25.95 0.23
C SER A 132 29.62 -27.25 -0.37
N GLU A 133 30.02 -27.58 -1.60
CA GLU A 133 29.62 -28.85 -2.26
C GLU A 133 30.00 -30.08 -1.42
N ALA A 134 31.14 -30.04 -0.74
CA ALA A 134 31.58 -31.14 0.13
C ALA A 134 30.65 -31.31 1.34
N ASP A 135 30.21 -30.22 1.96
CA ASP A 135 29.27 -30.24 3.08
C ASP A 135 27.90 -30.74 2.62
N LEU A 136 27.43 -30.30 1.45
CA LEU A 136 26.19 -30.78 0.84
C LEU A 136 26.23 -32.30 0.61
N HIS A 137 27.32 -32.81 0.03
CA HIS A 137 27.50 -34.25 -0.19
C HIS A 137 27.53 -35.04 1.13
N ALA A 138 28.25 -34.55 2.14
CA ALA A 138 28.33 -35.22 3.44
C ALA A 138 26.96 -35.28 4.14
N VAL A 139 26.21 -34.17 4.13
CA VAL A 139 24.86 -34.10 4.70
C VAL A 139 23.88 -35.00 3.92
N TYR A 140 23.99 -35.04 2.59
CA TYR A 140 23.16 -35.91 1.75
C TYR A 140 23.38 -37.40 2.07
N GLU A 141 24.62 -37.86 2.08
CA GLU A 141 24.92 -39.28 2.36
C GLU A 141 24.50 -39.67 3.79
N ALA A 142 24.72 -38.79 4.77
CA ALA A 142 24.30 -39.04 6.16
C ALA A 142 22.77 -39.13 6.34
N ASN A 143 21.99 -38.40 5.53
CA ASN A 143 20.54 -38.34 5.64
C ASN A 143 19.80 -39.13 4.55
N ARG A 144 20.51 -39.90 3.73
CA ARG A 144 19.95 -40.59 2.56
C ARG A 144 18.74 -41.47 2.88
N ALA A 145 18.74 -42.13 4.03
CA ALA A 145 17.63 -42.97 4.48
C ALA A 145 16.35 -42.16 4.82
N ALA A 146 16.49 -40.90 5.23
CA ALA A 146 15.38 -40.00 5.56
C ALA A 146 14.90 -39.19 4.34
N LEU A 147 15.77 -38.96 3.35
CA LEU A 147 15.46 -38.24 2.11
C LEU A 147 14.82 -39.14 1.04
N VAL A 148 13.96 -40.08 1.45
CA VAL A 148 13.20 -40.95 0.55
C VAL A 148 11.75 -40.49 0.53
N ALA A 149 11.16 -40.34 -0.65
CA ALA A 149 9.72 -40.07 -0.77
C ALA A 149 8.93 -41.27 -0.21
N PRO A 150 8.18 -41.10 0.90
CA PRO A 150 7.44 -42.22 1.48
C PRO A 150 6.31 -42.64 0.53
N ARG A 151 5.91 -43.91 0.59
CA ARG A 151 4.78 -44.41 -0.21
C ARG A 151 3.51 -43.69 0.24
N GLN A 152 2.86 -42.99 -0.69
CA GLN A 152 1.58 -42.34 -0.46
C GLN A 152 0.44 -43.28 -0.85
N PHE A 153 -0.60 -43.34 -0.01
CA PHE A 153 -1.80 -44.15 -0.27
C PHE A 153 -3.02 -43.25 -0.29
N ARG A 154 -3.94 -43.52 -1.23
CA ARG A 154 -5.27 -42.90 -1.23
C ARG A 154 -6.22 -43.83 -0.50
N VAL A 155 -6.66 -43.42 0.69
CA VAL A 155 -7.51 -44.24 1.57
C VAL A 155 -8.87 -43.56 1.73
N ALA A 156 -9.93 -44.36 1.74
CA ALA A 156 -11.25 -43.96 2.21
C ALA A 156 -11.59 -44.83 3.43
N GLN A 157 -11.94 -44.21 4.55
CA GLN A 157 -12.27 -44.90 5.79
C GLN A 157 -13.65 -44.45 6.28
N ILE A 158 -14.47 -45.42 6.67
CA ILE A 158 -15.71 -45.18 7.41
C ILE A 158 -15.51 -45.77 8.80
N PHE A 159 -15.70 -44.94 9.83
CA PHE A 159 -15.65 -45.37 11.22
C PHE A 159 -17.07 -45.62 11.74
N VAL A 160 -17.26 -46.73 12.44
CA VAL A 160 -18.53 -47.10 13.10
C VAL A 160 -18.23 -47.39 14.57
N ALA A 161 -18.86 -46.65 15.48
CA ALA A 161 -18.71 -46.84 16.92
C ALA A 161 -19.49 -48.08 17.40
N ALA A 162 -18.89 -48.87 18.30
CA ALA A 162 -19.56 -49.99 18.97
C ALA A 162 -20.27 -49.52 20.26
N PRO A 163 -21.41 -50.12 20.65
CA PRO A 163 -22.05 -49.83 21.93
C PRO A 163 -21.18 -50.30 23.10
N ALA A 164 -21.26 -49.55 24.21
CA ALA A 164 -20.54 -49.81 25.46
C ALA A 164 -21.03 -51.06 26.19
#